data_AF-A0A946KU25-F1
#
_entry.id   AF-A0A946KU25-F1
#
_cell.length_a   1.000
_cell.length_b   1.000
_cell.length_c   1.000
_cell.angle_alpha   90.00
_cell.angle_beta   90.00
_cell.angle_gamma   90.00
#
_symmetry.space_group_name_H-M   'P 1'
#
loop_
_entity.id
_entity.type
_entity.pdbx_description
1 polymer ?
#
loop_
_entity_poly.entity_id
_entity_poly.type
_entity_poly.pdbx_seq_one_letter_code
_entity_poly.pdbx_strand_id
1 'polypeptide(L)'
;MSLDDFRRQSLLFGPSPVHPLPRLSEALGGQVEIWAKREDCNSGIAFGGNKVRKLEYLVAEAIDTGCDTLVSIGGIQSNHTRQVTGVARHLGLGAVTVQEGWVDWPDMNYDKVGNIQLTRILGGDIRVDPAGFDIGIRDSWKQALASVEEAGGKPYPIPAGASDHPLGGLGFANWAREVAVQEADLGVFFDTVIVCTVT
;
A
#
# COMPACT_ATOMS: atom_id res chain seq x y z
N MET A 1 12.84 -15.49 -14.58
CA MET A 1 12.99 -15.03 -13.20
C MET A 1 11.91 -15.68 -12.35
N SER A 2 12.28 -16.26 -11.22
CA SER A 2 11.39 -16.66 -10.14
C SER A 2 11.09 -15.46 -9.25
N LEU A 3 10.03 -15.52 -8.43
CA LEU A 3 9.79 -14.55 -7.36
C LEU A 3 10.93 -14.53 -6.34
N ASP A 4 11.64 -15.64 -6.18
CA ASP A 4 12.76 -15.78 -5.24
C ASP A 4 14.01 -15.01 -5.71
N ASP A 5 14.06 -14.59 -6.98
CA ASP A 5 15.15 -13.77 -7.52
C ASP A 5 15.07 -12.30 -7.07
N PHE A 6 13.93 -11.89 -6.48
CA PHE A 6 13.70 -10.52 -6.05
C PHE A 6 13.84 -10.38 -4.54
N ARG A 7 14.69 -9.45 -4.09
CA ARG A 7 14.83 -9.13 -2.67
C ARG A 7 13.52 -8.57 -2.13
N ARG A 8 13.17 -8.99 -0.91
CA ARG A 8 11.99 -8.52 -0.17
C ARG A 8 12.41 -8.07 1.22
N GLN A 9 12.00 -6.87 1.62
CA GLN A 9 12.10 -6.38 2.99
C GLN A 9 10.90 -6.87 3.79
N SER A 10 11.12 -7.54 4.92
CA SER A 10 10.02 -8.02 5.76
C SER A 10 9.32 -6.85 6.45
N LEU A 11 8.05 -6.63 6.11
CA LEU A 11 7.18 -5.60 6.70
C LEU A 11 5.87 -6.18 7.25
N LEU A 12 5.56 -7.43 6.90
CA LEU A 12 4.37 -8.14 7.36
C LEU A 12 4.68 -8.99 8.60
N PHE A 13 3.66 -9.29 9.41
CA PHE A 13 3.78 -10.27 10.50
C PHE A 13 4.08 -11.69 10.00
N GLY A 14 3.72 -11.98 8.75
CA GLY A 14 3.76 -13.28 8.10
C GLY A 14 2.65 -13.40 7.06
N PRO A 15 2.28 -14.62 6.64
CA PRO A 15 1.09 -14.84 5.84
C PRO A 15 -0.15 -14.23 6.48
N SER A 16 -0.94 -13.48 5.71
CA SER A 16 -2.16 -12.88 6.25
C SER A 16 -3.20 -13.97 6.54
N PRO A 17 -3.92 -13.89 7.66
CA PRO A 17 -4.83 -14.96 8.06
C PRO A 17 -6.02 -15.04 7.10
N VAL A 18 -6.49 -16.26 6.86
CA VAL A 18 -7.70 -16.55 6.08
C VAL A 18 -8.69 -17.29 6.98
N HIS A 19 -9.96 -16.89 6.96
CA HIS A 19 -11.00 -17.50 7.81
C HIS A 19 -12.37 -17.48 7.14
N PRO A 20 -13.26 -18.43 7.50
CA PRO A 20 -14.61 -18.46 6.97
C PRO A 20 -15.47 -17.35 7.60
N LEU A 21 -16.48 -16.90 6.87
CA LEU A 21 -17.51 -15.96 7.30
C LEU A 21 -18.89 -16.66 7.32
N PRO A 22 -19.09 -17.68 8.19
CA PRO A 22 -20.26 -18.57 8.12
C PRO A 22 -21.58 -17.82 8.30
N ARG A 23 -21.62 -16.81 9.18
CA ARG A 23 -22.83 -15.99 9.38
C ARG A 23 -23.19 -15.15 8.15
N LEU A 24 -22.18 -14.70 7.40
CA LEU A 24 -22.42 -13.94 6.16
C LEU A 24 -22.91 -14.89 5.06
N SER A 25 -22.30 -16.06 4.93
CA SER A 25 -22.78 -17.11 4.02
C SER A 25 -24.23 -17.50 4.30
N GLU A 26 -24.57 -17.76 5.56
CA GLU A 26 -25.94 -18.09 5.97
C GLU A 26 -26.92 -16.95 5.65
N ALA A 27 -26.57 -15.71 5.99
CA ALA A 27 -27.40 -14.53 5.74
C ALA A 27 -27.67 -14.30 4.23
N LEU A 28 -26.79 -14.78 3.35
CA LEU A 28 -26.92 -14.67 1.89
C LEU A 28 -27.53 -15.94 1.24
N GLY A 29 -28.05 -16.87 2.03
CA GLY A 29 -28.79 -18.04 1.55
C GLY A 29 -28.00 -19.35 1.55
N GLY A 30 -26.76 -19.36 2.06
CA GLY A 30 -26.00 -20.59 2.34
C GLY A 30 -25.54 -21.39 1.12
N GLN A 31 -25.69 -20.87 -0.10
CA GLN A 31 -25.27 -21.55 -1.32
C GLN A 31 -23.77 -21.40 -1.62
N VAL A 32 -23.11 -20.42 -1.01
CA VAL A 32 -21.69 -20.11 -1.21
C VAL A 32 -21.01 -19.92 0.15
N GLU A 33 -19.89 -20.61 0.35
CA GLU A 33 -18.99 -20.36 1.47
C GLU A 33 -18.13 -19.14 1.20
N ILE A 34 -18.22 -18.14 2.07
CA ILE A 34 -17.48 -16.89 1.93
C ILE A 34 -16.34 -16.92 2.93
N TRP A 35 -15.15 -16.62 2.44
CA TRP A 35 -13.93 -16.53 3.24
C TRP A 35 -13.31 -15.14 3.07
N ALA A 36 -12.51 -14.73 4.05
CA ALA A 36 -11.78 -13.48 4.00
C ALA A 36 -10.30 -13.69 4.33
N LYS A 37 -9.42 -13.34 3.39
CA LYS A 37 -7.98 -13.25 3.60
C LYS A 37 -7.60 -11.82 4.00
N ARG A 38 -7.11 -11.65 5.22
CA ARG A 38 -7.06 -10.38 5.95
C ARG A 38 -5.79 -9.59 5.70
N GLU A 39 -5.62 -9.11 4.46
CA GLU A 39 -4.56 -8.16 4.13
C GLU A 39 -4.66 -6.85 4.93
N ASP A 40 -5.84 -6.52 5.46
CA ASP A 40 -6.07 -5.39 6.37
C ASP A 40 -5.43 -5.58 7.76
N CYS A 41 -4.97 -6.78 8.11
CA CYS A 41 -4.32 -7.09 9.40
C CYS A 41 -2.88 -7.59 9.22
N ASN A 42 -2.26 -7.33 8.07
CA ASN A 42 -0.98 -7.95 7.70
C ASN A 42 0.26 -7.35 8.38
N SER A 43 0.16 -6.17 9.02
CA SER A 43 1.31 -5.45 9.57
C SER A 43 0.93 -4.54 10.74
N GLY A 44 1.88 -4.32 11.64
CA GLY A 44 1.79 -3.34 12.73
C GLY A 44 2.08 -1.90 12.29
N ILE A 45 2.51 -1.69 11.05
CA ILE A 45 2.87 -0.38 10.53
C ILE A 45 1.59 0.37 10.13
N ALA A 46 1.14 1.25 11.03
CA ALA A 46 0.01 2.15 10.79
C ALA A 46 -1.23 1.43 10.23
N PHE A 47 -1.64 0.31 10.83
CA PHE A 47 -2.74 -0.59 10.41
C PHE A 47 -2.49 -1.46 9.17
N GLY A 48 -1.34 -1.39 8.51
CA GLY A 48 -1.01 -2.27 7.39
C GLY A 48 -1.94 -2.11 6.17
N GLY A 49 -2.09 -3.20 5.41
CA GLY A 49 -2.94 -3.24 4.22
C GLY A 49 -2.23 -3.78 2.98
N ASN A 50 -2.97 -3.87 1.88
CA ASN A 50 -2.45 -4.36 0.60
C ASN A 50 -1.23 -3.60 0.07
N LYS A 51 -1.06 -2.31 0.41
CA LYS A 51 0.06 -1.53 -0.09
C LYS A 51 1.37 -1.89 0.64
N VAL A 52 1.33 -2.23 1.93
CA VAL A 52 2.51 -2.73 2.65
C VAL A 52 3.07 -3.99 1.97
N ARG A 53 2.22 -4.92 1.55
CA ARG A 53 2.64 -6.11 0.79
C ARG A 53 3.36 -5.76 -0.51
N LYS A 54 2.88 -4.76 -1.26
CA LYS A 54 3.60 -4.28 -2.46
C LYS A 54 4.94 -3.65 -2.07
N LEU A 55 4.94 -2.83 -1.02
CA LEU A 55 6.09 -2.06 -0.58
C LEU A 55 7.28 -2.93 -0.15
N GLU A 56 7.06 -4.16 0.34
CA GLU A 56 8.17 -5.06 0.71
C GLU A 56 9.23 -5.23 -0.40
N TYR A 57 8.82 -5.22 -1.67
CA TYR A 57 9.74 -5.32 -2.82
C TYR A 57 10.33 -3.97 -3.22
N LEU A 58 9.51 -2.91 -3.26
CA LEU A 58 9.95 -1.57 -3.65
C LEU A 58 10.98 -1.00 -2.68
N VAL A 59 10.75 -1.13 -1.37
CA VAL A 59 11.67 -0.56 -0.38
C VAL A 59 12.96 -1.36 -0.25
N ALA A 60 12.96 -2.64 -0.66
CA ALA A 60 14.21 -3.40 -0.78
C ALA A 60 15.13 -2.76 -1.83
N GLU A 61 14.60 -2.41 -2.99
CA GLU A 61 15.34 -1.68 -4.03
C GLU A 61 15.73 -0.26 -3.58
N ALA A 62 14.84 0.46 -2.88
CA ALA A 62 15.16 1.78 -2.32
C ALA A 62 16.38 1.71 -1.37
N ILE A 63 16.43 0.71 -0.50
CA ILE A 63 17.56 0.48 0.41
C ILE A 63 18.83 0.10 -0.38
N ASP A 64 18.72 -0.82 -1.33
CA ASP A 64 19.86 -1.30 -2.13
C ASP A 64 20.49 -0.19 -2.97
N THR A 65 19.68 0.74 -3.44
CA THR A 65 20.13 1.89 -4.21
C THR A 65 20.54 3.07 -3.32
N GLY A 66 20.42 2.96 -1.99
CA GLY A 66 20.82 3.99 -1.04
C GLY A 66 19.93 5.24 -1.06
N CYS A 67 18.65 5.10 -1.43
CA CYS A 67 17.67 6.17 -1.29
C CYS A 67 17.41 6.43 0.20
N ASP A 68 17.24 7.70 0.56
CA ASP A 68 16.99 8.14 1.94
C ASP A 68 15.55 8.57 2.18
N THR A 69 14.76 8.78 1.13
CA THR A 69 13.42 9.36 1.23
C THR A 69 12.46 8.66 0.27
N LEU A 70 11.34 8.15 0.77
CA LEU A 70 10.27 7.63 -0.08
C LEU A 70 9.36 8.79 -0.51
N VAL A 71 9.09 8.89 -1.82
CA VAL A 71 8.24 9.95 -2.39
C VAL A 71 7.06 9.34 -3.12
N SER A 72 5.84 9.68 -2.69
CA SER A 72 4.62 9.09 -3.26
C SER A 72 3.48 10.09 -3.40
N ILE A 73 2.36 9.61 -3.94
CA ILE A 73 1.19 10.42 -4.27
C ILE A 73 -0.11 9.64 -4.03
N GLY A 74 -1.19 10.37 -3.71
CA GLY A 74 -2.54 9.82 -3.67
C GLY A 74 -3.60 10.87 -3.38
N GLY A 75 -4.87 10.47 -3.26
CA GLY A 75 -5.93 11.35 -2.78
C GLY A 75 -5.78 11.72 -1.30
N ILE A 76 -6.55 12.70 -0.82
CA ILE A 76 -6.57 13.15 0.59
C ILE A 76 -6.65 11.99 1.59
N GLN A 77 -7.55 11.03 1.38
CA GLN A 77 -7.70 9.86 2.26
C GLN A 77 -6.95 8.61 1.78
N SER A 78 -5.86 8.80 1.04
CA SER A 78 -5.10 7.69 0.47
C SER A 78 -4.57 6.75 1.54
N ASN A 79 -5.02 5.50 1.50
CA ASN A 79 -4.40 4.40 2.25
C ASN A 79 -2.93 4.20 1.86
N HIS A 80 -2.57 4.55 0.61
CA HIS A 80 -1.24 4.35 0.08
C HIS A 80 -0.22 5.31 0.68
N THR A 81 -0.53 6.61 0.74
CA THR A 81 0.39 7.60 1.33
C THR A 81 0.61 7.32 2.81
N ARG A 82 -0.45 6.98 3.55
CA ARG A 82 -0.36 6.54 4.95
C ARG A 82 0.58 5.34 5.13
N GLN A 83 0.47 4.33 4.28
CA GLN A 83 1.33 3.15 4.33
C GLN A 83 2.78 3.45 3.90
N VAL A 84 3.00 4.28 2.87
CA VAL A 84 4.34 4.72 2.44
C VAL A 84 5.04 5.47 3.58
N THR A 85 4.37 6.43 4.20
CA THR A 85 4.92 7.19 5.32
C THR A 85 5.21 6.30 6.52
N GLY A 86 4.29 5.38 6.85
CA GLY A 86 4.52 4.41 7.92
C GLY A 86 5.76 3.53 7.68
N VAL A 87 5.90 3.00 6.47
CA VAL A 87 7.04 2.15 6.09
C VAL A 87 8.34 2.95 6.08
N ALA A 88 8.35 4.14 5.48
CA ALA A 88 9.52 5.02 5.49
C ALA A 88 10.01 5.28 6.92
N ARG A 89 9.09 5.69 7.80
CA ARG A 89 9.40 6.01 9.20
C ARG A 89 9.85 4.80 10.00
N HIS A 90 9.25 3.63 9.76
CA HIS A 90 9.68 2.36 10.34
C HIS A 90 11.13 2.00 9.96
N LEU A 91 11.52 2.27 8.71
CA LEU A 91 12.86 1.97 8.18
C LEU A 91 13.89 3.09 8.43
N GLY A 92 13.50 4.17 9.11
CA GLY A 92 14.38 5.32 9.35
C GLY A 92 14.59 6.24 8.15
N LEU A 93 13.74 6.15 7.13
CA LEU A 93 13.77 6.97 5.92
C LEU A 93 12.91 8.25 6.09
N GLY A 94 13.18 9.24 5.23
CA GLY A 94 12.30 10.37 4.96
C GLY A 94 11.04 9.93 4.21
N ALA A 95 9.98 10.74 4.32
CA ALA A 95 8.73 10.52 3.59
C ALA A 95 8.17 11.85 3.10
N VAL A 96 8.04 11.99 1.78
CA VAL A 96 7.35 13.11 1.14
C VAL A 96 6.15 12.56 0.38
N THR A 97 4.96 13.07 0.66
CA THR A 97 3.73 12.63 0.00
C THR A 97 2.95 13.80 -0.55
N VAL A 98 2.53 13.68 -1.81
CA VAL A 98 1.58 14.60 -2.43
C VAL A 98 0.17 14.07 -2.23
N GLN A 99 -0.74 14.92 -1.75
CA GLN A 99 -2.14 14.56 -1.54
C GLN A 99 -3.09 15.49 -2.28
N GLU A 100 -3.89 14.92 -3.18
CA GLU A 100 -4.73 15.65 -4.14
C GLU A 100 -6.23 15.47 -3.88
N GLY A 101 -7.04 16.40 -4.40
CA GLY A 101 -8.50 16.42 -4.33
C GLY A 101 -9.16 15.42 -5.30
N TRP A 102 -8.83 14.14 -5.18
CA TRP A 102 -9.26 13.08 -6.10
C TRP A 102 -10.76 12.75 -6.05
N VAL A 103 -11.45 13.18 -5.01
CA VAL A 103 -12.88 12.93 -4.81
C VAL A 103 -13.50 14.25 -4.41
N ASP A 104 -14.56 14.64 -5.12
CA ASP A 104 -15.42 15.74 -4.68
C ASP A 104 -16.27 15.26 -3.50
N TRP A 105 -15.75 15.49 -2.29
CA TRP A 105 -16.38 15.05 -1.03
C TRP A 105 -16.42 16.22 -0.04
N PRO A 106 -17.58 16.89 0.12
CA PRO A 106 -17.69 18.14 0.87
C PRO A 106 -17.84 17.91 2.39
N ASP A 107 -16.98 17.06 2.97
CA ASP A 107 -16.91 16.88 4.43
C ASP A 107 -15.85 17.80 5.03
N MET A 108 -16.23 18.59 6.05
CA MET A 108 -15.36 19.60 6.65
C MET A 108 -14.10 19.04 7.35
N ASN A 109 -14.08 17.72 7.60
CA ASN A 109 -12.99 17.00 8.25
C ASN A 109 -12.24 16.08 7.27
N TYR A 110 -12.62 16.03 6.00
CA TYR A 110 -12.05 15.11 5.02
C TYR A 110 -10.51 15.16 4.97
N ASP A 111 -9.95 16.35 5.11
CA ASP A 111 -8.51 16.64 5.11
C ASP A 111 -7.88 16.70 6.50
N LYS A 112 -8.61 16.32 7.56
CA LYS A 112 -8.17 16.43 8.98
C LYS A 112 -8.15 15.11 9.72
N VAL A 113 -9.03 14.17 9.37
CA VAL A 113 -9.17 12.87 10.06
C VAL A 113 -8.73 11.71 9.18
N GLY A 114 -8.61 10.51 9.75
CA GLY A 114 -8.37 9.29 8.96
C GLY A 114 -6.93 9.16 8.47
N ASN A 115 -6.73 8.74 7.22
CA ASN A 115 -5.40 8.42 6.69
C ASN A 115 -4.47 9.63 6.69
N ILE A 116 -4.94 10.81 6.27
CA ILE A 116 -4.12 12.04 6.30
C ILE A 116 -3.69 12.41 7.73
N GLN A 117 -4.56 12.20 8.71
CA GLN A 117 -4.24 12.42 10.13
C GLN A 117 -3.08 11.52 10.57
N LEU A 118 -3.15 10.22 10.23
CA LEU A 118 -2.11 9.26 10.55
C LEU A 118 -0.79 9.61 9.86
N THR A 119 -0.83 10.00 8.59
CA THR A 119 0.36 10.46 7.85
C THR A 119 1.03 11.63 8.56
N ARG A 120 0.26 12.59 9.11
CA ARG A 120 0.79 13.72 9.91
C ARG A 120 1.41 13.25 11.22
N ILE A 121 0.71 12.37 11.95
CA ILE A 121 1.19 11.83 13.24
C ILE A 121 2.50 11.05 13.08
N LEU A 122 2.64 10.30 11.97
CA LEU A 122 3.87 9.59 11.62
C LEU A 122 5.02 10.55 11.21
N GLY A 123 4.73 11.85 11.08
CA GLY A 123 5.70 12.88 10.74
C GLY A 123 6.03 12.95 9.25
N GLY A 124 5.13 12.56 8.34
CA GLY A 124 5.35 12.75 6.90
C GLY A 124 5.38 14.23 6.48
N ASP A 125 6.19 14.57 5.47
CA ASP A 125 6.06 15.84 4.74
C ASP A 125 4.87 15.70 3.76
N ILE A 126 3.74 16.32 4.11
CA ILE A 126 2.50 16.23 3.34
C ILE A 126 2.29 17.52 2.57
N ARG A 127 2.23 17.40 1.24
CA ARG A 127 1.96 18.51 0.34
C ARG A 127 0.56 18.33 -0.22
N VAL A 128 -0.37 19.17 0.23
CA VAL A 128 -1.73 19.17 -0.29
C VAL A 128 -1.76 20.01 -1.56
N ASP A 129 -2.13 19.39 -2.67
CA ASP A 129 -2.25 20.03 -3.98
C ASP A 129 -3.74 20.14 -4.37
N PRO A 130 -4.22 21.31 -4.81
CA PRO A 130 -5.61 21.49 -5.22
C PRO A 130 -5.97 20.78 -6.53
N ALA A 131 -5.02 20.15 -7.23
CA ALA A 131 -5.29 19.34 -8.42
C ALA A 131 -6.28 18.19 -8.15
N GLY A 132 -7.10 17.86 -9.16
CA GLY A 132 -8.14 16.81 -9.10
C GLY A 132 -7.60 15.38 -9.23
N PHE A 133 -8.44 14.41 -9.63
CA PHE A 133 -8.04 12.99 -9.81
C PHE A 133 -7.24 12.74 -11.10
N ASP A 134 -6.21 11.88 -11.02
CA ASP A 134 -5.50 11.23 -12.14
C ASP A 134 -4.64 10.09 -11.58
N ILE A 135 -4.39 9.09 -12.40
CA ILE A 135 -3.56 7.92 -12.08
C ILE A 135 -2.15 7.99 -12.69
N GLY A 136 -1.90 8.96 -13.58
CA GLY A 136 -0.61 9.17 -14.25
C GLY A 136 0.41 9.98 -13.44
N ILE A 137 1.56 10.23 -14.08
CA ILE A 137 2.66 11.02 -13.50
C ILE A 137 2.26 12.50 -13.41
N ARG A 138 2.10 13.01 -12.19
CA ARG A 138 1.77 14.41 -11.89
C ARG A 138 3.01 15.30 -11.78
N ASP A 139 2.88 16.56 -12.18
CA ASP A 139 3.96 17.55 -12.01
C ASP A 139 4.22 17.88 -10.53
N SER A 140 3.18 17.84 -9.70
CA SER A 140 3.28 17.94 -8.23
C SER A 140 4.20 16.86 -7.65
N TRP A 141 4.10 15.63 -8.15
CA TRP A 141 4.97 14.52 -7.75
C TRP A 141 6.41 14.68 -8.24
N LYS A 142 6.61 15.16 -9.48
CA LYS A 142 7.97 15.50 -9.99
C LYS A 142 8.64 16.59 -9.14
N GLN A 143 7.89 17.62 -8.75
CA GLN A 143 8.38 18.67 -7.86
C GLN A 143 8.71 18.13 -6.47
N ALA A 144 7.93 17.18 -5.96
CA ALA A 144 8.24 16.50 -4.71
C ALA A 144 9.57 15.73 -4.79
N LEU A 145 9.81 14.99 -5.87
CA LEU A 145 11.08 14.31 -6.12
C LEU A 145 12.25 15.31 -6.19
N ALA A 146 12.13 16.33 -7.04
CA ALA A 146 13.18 17.35 -7.22
C ALA A 146 13.54 18.05 -5.91
N SER A 147 12.55 18.35 -5.06
CA SER A 147 12.82 19.02 -3.78
C SER A 147 13.66 18.18 -2.80
N VAL A 148 13.61 16.84 -2.90
CA VAL A 148 14.47 15.96 -2.10
C VAL A 148 15.90 16.04 -2.61
N GLU A 149 16.10 16.01 -3.94
CA GLU A 149 17.41 16.13 -4.57
C GLU A 149 18.06 17.50 -4.29
N GLU A 150 17.28 18.58 -4.37
CA GLU A 150 17.72 19.95 -4.05
C GLU A 150 18.14 20.11 -2.59
N ALA A 151 17.51 19.37 -1.68
CA ALA A 151 17.90 19.30 -0.27
C ALA A 151 19.14 18.40 -0.02
N GLY A 152 19.71 17.82 -1.07
CA GLY A 152 20.88 16.92 -1.01
C GLY A 152 20.54 15.47 -0.68
N GLY A 153 19.25 15.10 -0.68
CA GLY A 153 18.80 13.73 -0.45
C GLY A 153 18.67 12.91 -1.73
N LYS A 154 18.34 11.63 -1.58
CA LYS A 154 18.10 10.71 -2.69
C LYS A 154 16.68 10.13 -2.63
N PRO A 155 15.73 10.64 -3.45
CA PRO A 155 14.37 10.15 -3.43
C PRO A 155 14.23 8.76 -4.06
N TYR A 156 13.27 7.98 -3.57
CA TYR A 156 12.76 6.78 -4.23
C TYR A 156 11.32 7.03 -4.71
N PRO A 157 11.07 7.01 -6.03
CA PRO A 157 9.76 7.31 -6.59
C PRO A 157 8.79 6.12 -6.43
N ILE A 158 7.66 6.34 -5.77
CA ILE A 158 6.58 5.35 -5.62
C ILE A 158 5.29 5.90 -6.25
N PRO A 159 4.88 5.41 -7.43
CA PRO A 159 3.67 5.91 -8.12
C PRO A 159 2.41 5.54 -7.35
N ALA A 160 1.28 6.14 -7.74
CA ALA A 160 -0.02 5.91 -7.12
C ALA A 160 -0.31 4.41 -6.91
N GLY A 161 -0.55 4.01 -5.65
CA GLY A 161 -0.88 2.64 -5.28
C GLY A 161 0.23 1.61 -5.51
N ALA A 162 1.45 2.05 -5.84
CA ALA A 162 2.57 1.25 -6.34
C ALA A 162 2.19 0.33 -7.50
N SER A 163 1.20 0.71 -8.33
CA SER A 163 0.72 -0.15 -9.42
C SER A 163 1.59 -0.05 -10.67
N ASP A 164 1.80 1.16 -11.19
CA ASP A 164 2.63 1.40 -12.38
C ASP A 164 4.13 1.48 -12.04
N HIS A 165 4.60 0.49 -11.28
CA HIS A 165 6.01 0.33 -10.90
C HIS A 165 6.49 -1.06 -11.35
N PRO A 166 7.71 -1.23 -11.89
CA PRO A 166 8.21 -2.53 -12.35
C PRO A 166 8.10 -3.65 -11.31
N LEU A 167 8.25 -3.31 -10.03
CA LEU A 167 8.15 -4.24 -8.89
C LEU A 167 6.74 -4.32 -8.26
N GLY A 168 5.79 -3.49 -8.71
CA GLY A 168 4.50 -3.27 -8.07
C GLY A 168 3.56 -4.48 -8.00
N GLY A 169 3.75 -5.44 -8.92
CA GLY A 169 2.97 -6.68 -8.97
C GLY A 169 3.53 -7.82 -8.11
N LEU A 170 4.80 -7.76 -7.68
CA LEU A 170 5.49 -8.89 -7.05
C LEU A 170 4.87 -9.27 -5.70
N GLY A 171 4.42 -8.28 -4.93
CA GLY A 171 3.73 -8.50 -3.66
C GLY A 171 2.55 -9.46 -3.78
N PHE A 172 1.69 -9.24 -4.78
CA PHE A 172 0.49 -10.05 -4.99
C PHE A 172 0.73 -11.33 -5.82
N ALA A 173 1.81 -11.36 -6.61
CA ALA A 173 2.29 -12.63 -7.15
C ALA A 173 2.73 -13.59 -6.03
N ASN A 174 3.41 -13.08 -5.00
CA ASN A 174 3.75 -13.87 -3.81
C ASN A 174 2.53 -14.20 -2.94
N TRP A 175 1.52 -13.32 -2.91
CA TRP A 175 0.23 -13.62 -2.25
C TRP A 175 -0.45 -14.87 -2.84
N ALA A 176 -0.37 -15.10 -4.16
CA ALA A 176 -0.93 -16.31 -4.77
C ALA A 176 -0.21 -17.58 -4.30
N ARG A 177 1.12 -17.54 -4.14
CA ARG A 177 1.90 -18.65 -3.52
C ARG A 177 1.45 -18.89 -2.08
N GLU A 178 1.22 -17.82 -1.33
CA GLU A 178 0.75 -17.87 0.05
C GLU A 178 -0.63 -18.51 0.17
N VAL A 179 -1.56 -18.18 -0.74
CA VAL A 179 -2.89 -18.82 -0.80
C VAL A 179 -2.78 -20.32 -1.08
N ALA A 180 -1.95 -20.73 -2.04
CA ALA A 180 -1.79 -22.16 -2.36
C ALA A 180 -1.26 -22.99 -1.16
N VAL A 181 -0.37 -22.41 -0.36
CA VAL A 181 0.08 -23.04 0.89
C VAL A 181 -1.06 -23.13 1.90
N GLN A 182 -1.83 -22.06 2.08
CA GLN A 182 -2.95 -22.03 3.02
C GLN A 182 -4.10 -22.96 2.61
N GLU A 183 -4.37 -23.11 1.31
CA GLU A 183 -5.32 -24.09 0.77
C GLU A 183 -4.92 -25.52 1.19
N ALA A 184 -3.64 -25.87 1.04
CA ALA A 184 -3.11 -27.16 1.45
C ALA A 184 -3.21 -27.37 2.97
N ASP A 185 -2.84 -26.36 3.77
CA ASP A 185 -2.87 -26.42 5.24
C ASP A 185 -4.30 -26.55 5.80
N LEU A 186 -5.27 -25.90 5.15
CA LEU A 186 -6.68 -25.90 5.58
C LEU A 186 -7.50 -27.04 4.97
N GLY A 187 -6.99 -27.72 3.93
CA GLY A 187 -7.74 -28.73 3.20
C GLY A 187 -8.93 -28.14 2.43
N VAL A 188 -8.80 -26.91 1.93
CA VAL A 188 -9.83 -26.19 1.16
C VAL A 188 -9.23 -25.67 -0.15
N PHE A 189 -10.04 -25.59 -1.21
CA PHE A 189 -9.67 -24.92 -2.44
C PHE A 189 -10.61 -23.73 -2.65
N PHE A 190 -10.07 -22.55 -2.96
CA PHE A 190 -10.86 -21.35 -3.18
C PHE A 190 -11.15 -21.17 -4.67
N ASP A 191 -12.39 -21.46 -5.08
CA ASP A 191 -12.79 -21.42 -6.49
C ASP A 191 -12.74 -20.02 -7.12
N THR A 192 -12.89 -18.96 -6.31
CA THR A 192 -12.99 -17.59 -6.79
C THR A 192 -12.41 -16.61 -5.79
N VAL A 193 -11.64 -15.65 -6.29
CA VAL A 193 -11.12 -14.52 -5.51
C VAL A 193 -11.84 -13.25 -5.94
N ILE A 194 -12.43 -12.55 -4.98
CA ILE A 194 -13.03 -11.23 -5.17
C ILE A 194 -12.07 -10.18 -4.62
N VAL A 195 -11.70 -9.21 -5.45
CA VAL A 195 -10.74 -8.15 -5.07
C VAL A 195 -11.16 -6.80 -5.63
N CYS A 196 -11.02 -5.75 -4.83
CA CYS A 196 -11.23 -4.37 -5.27
C CYS A 196 -10.06 -3.92 -6.16
N THR A 197 -10.36 -3.29 -7.29
CA THR A 197 -9.37 -2.78 -8.26
C THR A 197 -9.62 -1.29 -8.54
N VAL A 198 -8.54 -0.52 -8.66
CA VAL A 198 -8.58 0.93 -9.00
C VAL A 198 -7.39 1.31 -9.87
N THR A 199 -6.17 1.20 -9.30
CA THR A 199 -4.89 1.58 -9.90
C THR A 199 -4.12 0.39 -10.45
#